data_AF-A0A947BZE4-F1
#
_entry.id   AF-A0A947BZE4-F1
#
_cell.length_a   1.000
_cell.length_b   1.000
_cell.length_c   1.000
_cell.angle_alpha   90.00
_cell.angle_beta   90.00
_cell.angle_gamma   90.00
#
_symmetry.space_group_name_H-M   'P 1'
#
loop_
_entity.id
_entity.type
_entity.pdbx_description
1 polymer ?
#
loop_
_entity_poly.entity_id
_entity_poly.type
_entity_poly.pdbx_seq_one_letter_code
_entity_poly.pdbx_strand_id
1 'polypeptide(L)'
;MTIEIDTNVLTDLDISADDFVYLYLLHAKAYDVIKVISIKPNTEDLQSKGLIKLGERPEDDIVRQKFIDTIEDSFDRMWSELLSHFPLKVYTNGNVRILRAKDADARNNQKAKKAYHRVIGKNVAKHNKIVKCLKYELEFRKSNNSLGFMQMLQTWVNQATWEQYEDADVGKTEQQERRITRKL
;
A
#
# COMPACT_ATOMS: atom_id res chain seq x y z
N MET A 1 -10.13 -16.30 15.05
CA MET A 1 -9.31 -15.86 13.91
C MET A 1 -9.68 -16.72 12.72
N THR A 2 -9.82 -16.13 11.53
CA THR A 2 -10.05 -16.87 10.28
C THR A 2 -8.84 -16.62 9.39
N ILE A 3 -8.24 -17.68 8.85
CA ILE A 3 -7.11 -17.59 7.91
C ILE A 3 -7.64 -17.97 6.52
N GLU A 4 -7.58 -17.04 5.58
CA GLU A 4 -7.82 -17.32 4.16
C GLU A 4 -6.46 -17.47 3.46
N ILE A 5 -6.30 -18.51 2.66
CA ILE A 5 -5.03 -18.85 2.01
C ILE A 5 -5.19 -18.70 0.50
N ASP A 6 -4.41 -17.81 -0.10
CA ASP A 6 -4.24 -17.74 -1.56
C ASP A 6 -3.34 -18.91 -2.00
N THR A 7 -3.89 -19.86 -2.77
CA THR A 7 -3.14 -21.04 -3.22
C THR A 7 -1.94 -20.70 -4.09
N ASN A 8 -1.93 -19.52 -4.73
CA ASN A 8 -0.77 -19.06 -5.50
C ASN A 8 0.42 -18.75 -4.58
N VAL A 9 0.18 -18.28 -3.36
CA VAL A 9 1.25 -18.03 -2.38
C VAL A 9 1.92 -19.34 -1.97
N LEU A 10 1.14 -20.42 -1.84
CA LEU A 10 1.68 -21.74 -1.53
C LEU A 10 2.59 -22.24 -2.66
N THR A 11 2.17 -22.08 -3.91
CA THR A 11 2.98 -22.49 -5.07
C THR A 11 4.21 -21.61 -5.26
N ASP A 12 4.10 -20.29 -5.06
CA ASP A 12 5.20 -19.35 -5.25
C ASP A 12 6.30 -19.50 -4.19
N LEU A 13 5.91 -19.80 -2.95
CA LEU A 13 6.83 -20.06 -1.86
C LEU A 13 7.27 -21.54 -1.79
N ASP A 14 6.64 -22.41 -2.58
CA ASP A 14 6.81 -23.86 -2.55
C ASP A 14 6.56 -24.45 -1.14
N ILE A 15 5.49 -24.06 -0.46
CA ILE A 15 5.20 -24.50 0.92
C ILE A 15 3.83 -25.19 1.03
N SER A 16 3.67 -26.04 2.05
CA SER A 16 2.38 -26.66 2.34
C SER A 16 1.41 -25.69 3.04
N ALA A 17 0.13 -26.08 3.10
CA ALA A 17 -0.85 -25.32 3.88
C ALA A 17 -0.50 -25.29 5.38
N ASP A 18 0.03 -26.39 5.92
CA ASP A 18 0.46 -26.49 7.32
C ASP A 18 1.62 -25.53 7.61
N ASP A 19 2.58 -25.43 6.68
CA ASP A 19 3.69 -24.49 6.75
C ASP A 19 3.21 -23.04 6.76
N PHE A 20 2.30 -22.71 5.85
CA PHE A 20 1.72 -21.37 5.76
C PHE A 20 0.99 -20.99 7.05
N VAL A 21 0.15 -21.89 7.56
CA VAL A 21 -0.61 -21.69 8.79
C VAL A 21 0.32 -21.53 9.98
N TYR A 22 1.39 -22.33 10.06
CA TYR A 22 2.42 -22.18 11.09
C TYR A 22 3.06 -20.80 11.08
N LEU A 23 3.58 -20.37 9.92
CA LEU A 23 4.23 -19.06 9.77
C LEU A 23 3.27 -17.90 10.07
N TYR A 24 2.01 -18.01 9.64
CA TYR A 24 0.99 -17.00 9.89
C TYR A 24 0.67 -16.87 11.38
N LEU A 25 0.46 -17.99 12.07
CA LEU A 25 0.17 -18.01 13.51
C LEU A 25 1.35 -17.52 14.34
N LEU A 26 2.57 -17.87 13.93
CA LEU A 26 3.79 -17.40 14.56
C LEU A 26 3.94 -15.88 14.44
N HIS A 27 3.68 -15.33 13.24
CA HIS A 27 3.65 -13.89 13.00
C HIS A 27 2.57 -13.19 13.85
N ALA A 28 1.38 -13.80 13.97
CA ALA A 28 0.27 -13.30 14.78
C ALA A 28 0.47 -13.49 16.29
N LYS A 29 1.57 -14.13 16.73
CA LYS A 29 1.86 -14.47 18.14
C LYS A 29 0.77 -15.34 18.81
N ALA A 30 0.09 -16.17 18.02
CA ALA A 30 -0.99 -17.07 18.46
C ALA A 30 -0.45 -18.44 18.88
N TYR A 31 0.51 -18.45 19.82
CA TYR A 31 1.24 -19.66 20.23
C TYR A 31 0.35 -20.71 20.92
N ASP A 32 -0.68 -20.26 21.62
CA ASP A 32 -1.72 -21.10 22.22
C ASP A 32 -2.45 -21.92 21.17
N VAL A 33 -2.79 -21.30 20.03
CA VAL A 33 -3.45 -21.97 18.91
C VAL A 33 -2.52 -23.00 18.27
N ILE A 34 -1.24 -22.64 18.03
CA ILE A 34 -0.24 -23.56 17.46
C ILE A 34 -0.14 -24.86 18.27
N LYS A 35 -0.19 -24.76 19.60
CA LYS A 35 -0.09 -25.93 20.50
C LYS A 35 -1.34 -26.84 20.44
N VAL A 36 -2.49 -26.29 20.07
CA VAL A 36 -3.78 -27.01 20.06
C VAL A 36 -4.08 -27.60 18.67
N ILE A 37 -3.72 -26.89 17.60
CA ILE A 37 -4.01 -27.35 16.25
C ILE A 37 -2.92 -28.32 15.77
N SER A 38 -3.34 -29.45 15.21
CA SER A 38 -2.44 -30.55 14.80
C SER A 38 -1.79 -30.29 13.43
N ILE A 39 -1.15 -29.13 13.24
CA ILE A 39 -0.39 -28.80 12.03
C ILE A 39 0.99 -29.47 12.06
N LYS A 40 1.52 -29.84 10.89
CA LYS A 40 2.83 -30.49 10.73
C LYS A 40 3.75 -29.69 9.81
N PRO A 41 4.22 -28.51 10.24
CA PRO A 41 5.13 -27.70 9.43
C PRO A 41 6.51 -28.37 9.30
N ASN A 42 7.15 -28.19 8.15
CA ASN A 42 8.53 -28.56 7.91
C ASN A 42 9.46 -27.37 8.21
N THR A 43 9.73 -27.15 9.50
CA THR A 43 10.50 -25.98 9.98
C THR A 43 11.91 -25.90 9.41
N GLU A 44 12.55 -27.03 9.13
CA GLU A 44 13.88 -27.07 8.50
C GLU A 44 13.84 -26.55 7.07
N ASP A 45 12.86 -27.00 6.28
CA ASP A 45 12.66 -26.54 4.92
C ASP A 45 12.29 -25.04 4.89
N LEU A 46 11.40 -24.59 5.76
CA LEU A 46 11.05 -23.17 5.88
C LEU A 46 12.24 -22.29 6.23
N GLN A 47 13.15 -22.78 7.08
CA GLN A 47 14.38 -22.08 7.40
C GLN A 47 15.31 -22.02 6.20
N SER A 48 15.47 -23.13 5.48
CA SER A 48 16.30 -23.20 4.26
C SER A 48 15.79 -22.25 3.16
N LYS A 49 14.47 -22.10 3.04
CA LYS A 49 13.77 -21.18 2.13
C LYS A 49 13.85 -19.72 2.57
N GLY A 50 14.41 -19.44 3.75
CA GLY A 50 14.57 -18.10 4.30
C GLY A 50 13.25 -17.45 4.73
N LEU A 51 12.24 -18.25 5.08
CA LEU A 51 10.93 -17.79 5.54
C LEU A 51 10.86 -17.62 7.06
N ILE A 52 11.68 -18.37 7.80
CA ILE A 52 11.78 -18.35 9.25
C ILE A 52 13.23 -18.36 9.70
N LYS A 53 13.48 -17.90 10.93
CA LYS A 53 14.71 -18.13 11.69
C LYS A 53 14.31 -18.90 12.94
N LEU A 54 14.80 -20.12 13.08
CA LEU A 54 14.47 -20.97 14.22
C LEU A 54 15.22 -20.48 15.47
N GLY A 55 14.52 -20.46 16.59
CA GLY A 55 15.06 -20.20 17.91
C GLY A 55 15.30 -21.49 18.71
N GLU A 56 15.61 -21.37 20.00
CA GLU A 56 15.73 -22.54 20.88
C GLU A 56 14.37 -23.18 21.20
N ARG A 57 13.30 -22.37 21.14
CA ARG A 57 11.92 -22.80 21.32
C ARG A 57 11.06 -22.27 20.17
N PRO A 58 9.89 -22.89 19.88
CA PRO A 58 8.95 -22.36 18.88
C PRO A 58 8.50 -20.92 19.16
N GLU A 59 8.55 -20.50 20.43
CA GLU A 59 8.22 -19.14 20.89
C GLU A 59 9.26 -18.11 20.45
N ASP A 60 10.51 -18.57 20.28
CA ASP A 60 11.67 -17.78 19.89
C ASP A 60 11.88 -17.76 18.36
N ASP A 61 11.06 -18.52 17.62
CA ASP A 61 11.09 -18.52 16.16
C ASP A 61 10.65 -17.16 15.61
N ILE A 62 11.40 -16.64 14.63
CA ILE A 62 11.13 -15.34 14.02
C ILE A 62 10.79 -15.54 12.55
N VAL A 63 9.57 -15.16 12.18
CA VAL A 63 9.14 -15.06 10.78
C VAL A 63 9.95 -13.98 10.08
N ARG A 64 10.53 -14.32 8.93
CA ARG A 64 11.36 -13.39 8.15
C ARG A 64 10.50 -12.54 7.22
N GLN A 65 11.05 -11.38 6.86
CA GLN A 65 10.39 -10.39 5.99
C GLN A 65 9.91 -10.98 4.65
N LYS A 66 10.64 -11.96 4.10
CA LYS A 66 10.24 -12.65 2.86
C LYS A 66 8.81 -13.23 2.93
N PHE A 67 8.43 -13.85 4.04
CA PHE A 67 7.07 -14.36 4.20
C PHE A 67 6.07 -13.21 4.42
N ILE A 68 6.43 -12.25 5.28
CA ILE A 68 5.59 -11.08 5.60
C ILE A 68 5.23 -10.30 4.33
N ASP A 69 6.21 -10.00 3.48
CA ASP A 69 5.99 -9.31 2.20
C ASP A 69 5.06 -10.07 1.25
N THR A 70 4.92 -11.39 1.44
CA THR A 70 4.07 -12.26 0.64
C THR A 70 2.63 -12.31 1.17
N ILE A 71 2.44 -12.23 2.50
CA ILE A 71 1.12 -12.30 3.14
C ILE A 71 0.51 -10.92 3.47
N GLU A 72 1.32 -9.89 3.65
CA GLU A 72 0.85 -8.51 3.62
C GLU A 72 0.49 -8.19 2.18
N ASP A 73 -0.80 -8.06 1.92
CA ASP A 73 -1.32 -7.78 0.60
C ASP A 73 -0.57 -6.59 0.01
N SER A 74 0.26 -6.85 -1.02
CA SER A 74 1.03 -5.80 -1.71
C SER A 74 0.14 -4.61 -2.04
N PHE A 75 -1.13 -4.88 -2.33
CA PHE A 75 -2.17 -3.90 -2.52
C PHE A 75 -2.48 -3.04 -1.29
N ASP A 76 -2.61 -3.61 -0.09
CA ASP A 76 -2.93 -2.84 1.12
C ASP A 76 -1.80 -1.89 1.51
N ARG A 77 -0.55 -2.32 1.29
CA ARG A 77 0.62 -1.44 1.41
C ARG A 77 0.57 -0.30 0.39
N MET A 78 0.35 -0.62 -0.89
CA MET A 78 0.20 0.37 -1.97
C MET A 78 -0.98 1.33 -1.71
N TRP A 79 -2.10 0.83 -1.20
CA TRP A 79 -3.26 1.63 -0.84
C TRP A 79 -2.93 2.61 0.28
N SER A 80 -2.27 2.13 1.34
CA SER A 80 -1.84 2.96 2.46
C SER A 80 -0.86 4.05 2.02
N GLU A 81 0.09 3.72 1.14
CA GLU A 81 1.01 4.70 0.53
C GLU A 81 0.24 5.77 -0.25
N LEU A 82 -0.69 5.38 -1.13
CA LEU A 82 -1.51 6.33 -1.89
C LEU A 82 -2.22 7.32 -0.95
N LEU A 83 -2.85 6.82 0.11
CA LEU A 83 -3.57 7.66 1.07
C LEU A 83 -2.66 8.57 1.88
N SER A 84 -1.43 8.14 2.18
CA SER A 84 -0.44 8.97 2.87
C SER A 84 -0.12 10.26 2.08
N HIS A 85 -0.17 10.18 0.75
CA HIS A 85 0.04 11.31 -0.14
C HIS A 85 -1.26 12.06 -0.49
N PHE A 86 -2.39 11.36 -0.57
CA PHE A 86 -3.67 11.98 -0.92
C PHE A 86 -4.22 12.84 0.23
N PRO A 87 -4.55 14.13 0.00
CA PRO A 87 -4.99 15.03 1.07
C PRO A 87 -6.24 14.53 1.79
N LEU A 88 -6.23 14.61 3.12
CA LEU A 88 -7.40 14.28 3.94
C LEU A 88 -8.53 15.31 3.75
N LYS A 89 -8.14 16.59 3.70
CA LYS A 89 -9.05 17.73 3.51
C LYS A 89 -8.34 18.84 2.75
N VAL A 90 -9.14 19.67 2.09
CA VAL A 90 -8.70 20.89 1.41
C VAL A 90 -9.54 22.07 1.86
N TYR A 91 -8.99 23.28 1.70
CA TYR A 91 -9.65 24.53 2.05
C TYR A 91 -10.01 25.30 0.78
N THR A 92 -11.24 25.80 0.72
CA THR A 92 -11.76 26.55 -0.43
C THR A 92 -12.62 27.70 0.10
N ASN A 93 -12.17 28.93 -0.09
CA ASN A 93 -12.91 30.15 0.29
C ASN A 93 -13.50 30.09 1.72
N GLY A 94 -12.67 29.72 2.70
CA GLY A 94 -13.07 29.61 4.11
C GLY A 94 -13.82 28.33 4.48
N ASN A 95 -14.20 27.49 3.51
CA ASN A 95 -14.85 26.20 3.75
C ASN A 95 -13.84 25.05 3.73
N VAL A 96 -14.11 24.01 4.51
CA VAL A 96 -13.32 22.78 4.56
C VAL A 96 -14.05 21.68 3.81
N ARG A 97 -13.39 21.05 2.84
CA ARG A 97 -13.90 19.85 2.18
C ARG A 97 -13.04 18.65 2.55
N ILE A 98 -13.66 17.64 3.15
CA ILE A 98 -13.00 16.37 3.53
C ILE A 98 -13.03 15.46 2.30
N LEU A 99 -11.87 15.04 1.81
CA LEU A 99 -11.75 14.28 0.55
C LEU A 99 -11.71 12.76 0.77
N ARG A 100 -11.30 12.31 1.96
CA ARG A 100 -11.22 10.91 2.38
C ARG A 100 -11.28 10.77 3.91
N ALA A 101 -11.58 9.57 4.39
CA ALA A 101 -11.42 9.25 5.81
C ALA A 101 -9.94 9.13 6.17
N LYS A 102 -9.60 9.34 7.46
CA LYS A 102 -8.22 9.24 7.97
C LYS A 102 -7.64 7.83 7.79
N ASP A 103 -8.37 6.83 8.27
CA ASP A 103 -7.93 5.44 8.28
C ASP A 103 -8.13 4.77 6.92
N ALA A 104 -7.15 3.97 6.50
CA ALA A 104 -7.14 3.38 5.15
C ALA A 104 -8.31 2.42 4.90
N ASP A 105 -8.72 1.69 5.93
CA ASP A 105 -9.78 0.68 5.88
C ASP A 105 -11.15 1.20 6.32
N ALA A 106 -11.25 2.50 6.59
CA ALA A 106 -12.53 3.12 6.94
C ALA A 106 -13.58 2.87 5.85
N ARG A 107 -14.84 2.66 6.26
CA ARG A 107 -15.95 2.35 5.34
C ARG A 107 -16.11 3.39 4.22
N ASN A 108 -15.85 4.66 4.51
CA ASN A 108 -15.90 5.75 3.52
C ASN A 108 -14.83 5.62 2.43
N ASN A 109 -13.71 4.96 2.71
CA ASN A 109 -12.62 4.74 1.77
C ASN A 109 -12.80 3.45 0.93
N GLN A 110 -13.63 2.50 1.37
CA GLN A 110 -13.76 1.18 0.73
C GLN A 110 -14.18 1.23 -0.74
N LYS A 111 -15.06 2.16 -1.14
CA LYS A 111 -15.46 2.29 -2.56
C LYS A 111 -14.27 2.69 -3.43
N ALA A 112 -13.46 3.63 -2.95
CA ALA A 112 -12.24 4.06 -3.63
C ALA A 112 -11.17 2.96 -3.59
N LYS A 113 -11.00 2.25 -2.47
CA LYS A 113 -10.08 1.09 -2.34
C LYS A 113 -10.39 0.01 -3.38
N LYS A 114 -11.66 -0.40 -3.51
CA LYS A 114 -12.10 -1.37 -4.52
C LYS A 114 -11.91 -0.87 -5.95
N ALA A 115 -12.14 0.42 -6.20
CA ALA A 115 -11.88 1.00 -7.52
C ALA A 115 -10.39 1.01 -7.85
N TYR A 116 -9.55 1.38 -6.89
CA TYR A 116 -8.11 1.42 -7.05
C TYR A 116 -7.53 0.02 -7.27
N HIS A 117 -8.02 -0.99 -6.53
CA HIS A 117 -7.67 -2.38 -6.77
C HIS A 117 -8.00 -2.83 -8.19
N ARG A 118 -9.14 -2.42 -8.76
CA ARG A 118 -9.47 -2.71 -10.18
C ARG A 118 -8.51 -2.05 -11.17
N VAL A 119 -7.97 -0.87 -10.82
CA VAL A 119 -7.01 -0.15 -11.67
C VAL A 119 -5.63 -0.80 -11.63
N ILE A 120 -5.09 -1.09 -10.44
CA ILE A 120 -3.69 -1.54 -10.30
C ILE A 120 -3.52 -3.04 -10.05
N GLY A 121 -4.54 -3.73 -9.53
CA GLY A 121 -4.39 -5.08 -9.01
C GLY A 121 -3.23 -5.16 -8.01
N LYS A 122 -2.28 -6.06 -8.29
CA LYS A 122 -1.03 -6.22 -7.53
C LYS A 122 0.19 -5.56 -8.24
N ASN A 123 -0.03 -4.70 -9.25
CA ASN A 123 1.06 -4.13 -10.07
C ASN A 123 1.72 -2.90 -9.39
N VAL A 124 2.90 -3.13 -8.83
CA VAL A 124 3.71 -2.12 -8.14
C VAL A 124 4.20 -1.01 -9.07
N ALA A 125 4.62 -1.32 -10.29
CA ALA A 125 5.10 -0.30 -11.23
C ALA A 125 3.98 0.68 -11.60
N LYS A 126 2.76 0.18 -11.79
CA LYS A 126 1.58 1.00 -12.06
C LYS A 126 1.21 1.87 -10.86
N HIS A 127 1.27 1.32 -9.64
CA HIS A 127 1.10 2.10 -8.41
C HIS A 127 2.12 3.25 -8.32
N ASN A 128 3.40 2.95 -8.47
CA ASN A 128 4.48 3.94 -8.39
C ASN A 128 4.29 5.08 -9.41
N LYS A 129 3.87 4.75 -10.64
CA LYS A 129 3.53 5.75 -11.67
C LYS A 129 2.40 6.66 -11.20
N ILE A 130 1.30 6.10 -10.67
CA ILE A 130 0.16 6.86 -10.18
C ILE A 130 0.52 7.76 -9.00
N VAL A 131 1.30 7.27 -8.03
CA VAL A 131 1.77 8.08 -6.89
C VAL A 131 2.66 9.23 -7.35
N LYS A 132 3.53 9.00 -8.36
CA LYS A 132 4.34 10.06 -8.97
C LYS A 132 3.46 11.14 -9.60
N CYS A 133 2.43 10.76 -10.34
CA CYS A 133 1.49 11.69 -10.95
C CYS A 133 0.68 12.47 -9.90
N LEU A 134 0.23 11.81 -8.82
CA LEU A 134 -0.41 12.47 -7.68
C LEU A 134 0.50 13.55 -7.08
N LYS A 135 1.80 13.26 -6.90
CA LYS A 135 2.77 14.24 -6.39
C LYS A 135 2.88 15.45 -7.34
N TYR A 136 2.94 15.22 -8.64
CA TYR A 136 2.96 16.31 -9.64
C TYR A 136 1.67 17.15 -9.62
N GLU A 137 0.51 16.52 -9.54
CA GLU A 137 -0.77 17.21 -9.41
C GLU A 137 -0.79 18.10 -8.16
N LEU A 138 -0.35 17.58 -7.02
CA LEU A 138 -0.33 18.34 -5.78
C LEU A 138 0.57 19.57 -5.86
N GLU A 139 1.75 19.45 -6.48
CA GLU A 139 2.64 20.60 -6.69
C GLU A 139 2.05 21.63 -7.65
N PHE A 140 1.47 21.19 -8.77
CA PHE A 140 0.77 22.08 -9.72
C PHE A 140 -0.39 22.82 -9.06
N ARG A 141 -1.22 22.12 -8.29
CA ARG A 141 -2.38 22.71 -7.61
C ARG A 141 -2.00 23.65 -6.48
N LYS A 142 -0.86 23.42 -5.83
CA LYS A 142 -0.31 24.36 -4.84
C LYS A 142 0.22 25.62 -5.52
N SER A 143 0.95 25.48 -6.64
CA SER A 143 1.56 26.63 -7.32
C SER A 143 0.54 27.59 -7.93
N ASN A 144 -0.61 27.08 -8.38
CA ASN A 144 -1.69 27.89 -8.96
C ASN A 144 -2.86 28.17 -7.99
N ASN A 145 -2.71 27.86 -6.69
CA ASN A 145 -3.73 28.04 -5.66
C ASN A 145 -5.08 27.35 -5.95
N SER A 146 -5.06 26.23 -6.69
CA SER A 146 -6.25 25.45 -7.06
C SER A 146 -6.46 24.17 -6.24
N LEU A 147 -5.66 23.97 -5.17
CA LEU A 147 -5.77 22.79 -4.30
C LEU A 147 -7.17 22.63 -3.69
N GLY A 148 -7.87 23.72 -3.41
CA GLY A 148 -9.28 23.72 -2.95
C GLY A 148 -10.27 23.08 -3.95
N PHE A 149 -9.87 22.88 -5.20
CA PHE A 149 -10.69 22.22 -6.23
C PHE A 149 -10.31 20.75 -6.44
N MET A 150 -9.43 20.19 -5.62
CA MET A 150 -9.06 18.78 -5.70
C MET A 150 -10.28 17.87 -5.50
N GLN A 151 -10.41 16.87 -6.36
CA GLN A 151 -11.56 15.97 -6.37
C GLN A 151 -11.60 15.09 -5.11
N MET A 152 -12.79 14.54 -4.81
CA MET A 152 -12.93 13.47 -3.81
C MET A 152 -12.12 12.26 -4.24
N LEU A 153 -11.51 11.54 -3.30
CA LEU A 153 -10.66 10.37 -3.58
C LEU A 153 -11.34 9.35 -4.51
N GLN A 154 -12.61 9.03 -4.25
CA GLN A 154 -13.36 8.10 -5.09
C GLN A 154 -13.49 8.59 -6.54
N THR A 155 -13.74 9.89 -6.75
CA THR A 155 -13.87 10.48 -8.10
C THR A 155 -12.52 10.47 -8.80
N TRP A 156 -11.46 10.89 -8.11
CA TRP A 156 -10.09 10.89 -8.62
C TRP A 156 -9.67 9.50 -9.08
N VAL A 157 -9.99 8.47 -8.29
CA VAL A 157 -9.71 7.06 -8.65
C VAL A 157 -10.53 6.60 -9.86
N ASN A 158 -11.83 6.87 -9.87
CA ASN A 158 -12.73 6.38 -10.92
C ASN A 158 -12.47 7.05 -12.28
N GLN A 159 -12.05 8.30 -12.30
CA GLN A 159 -11.81 9.08 -13.51
C GLN A 159 -10.36 9.04 -13.99
N ALA A 160 -9.48 8.33 -13.28
CA ALA A 160 -8.06 8.25 -13.60
C ALA A 160 -7.40 9.63 -13.81
N THR A 161 -7.77 10.63 -13.02
CA THR A 161 -7.36 12.03 -13.29
C THR A 161 -5.87 12.27 -13.23
N TRP A 162 -5.11 11.36 -12.60
CA TRP A 162 -3.65 11.40 -12.62
C TRP A 162 -3.06 11.34 -14.04
N GLU A 163 -3.79 10.80 -15.03
CA GLU A 163 -3.31 10.66 -16.42
C GLU A 163 -2.95 12.01 -17.05
N GLN A 164 -3.59 13.09 -16.60
CA GLN A 164 -3.30 14.46 -17.03
C GLN A 164 -1.95 14.99 -16.54
N TYR A 165 -1.32 14.30 -15.59
CA TYR A 165 -0.08 14.70 -14.92
C TYR A 165 1.05 13.69 -15.16
N GLU A 166 0.93 12.83 -16.18
CA GLU A 166 2.01 11.90 -16.54
C GLU A 166 3.25 12.62 -17.08
N ASP A 167 3.04 13.77 -17.74
CA ASP A 167 4.11 14.61 -18.27
C ASP A 167 4.68 15.52 -17.17
N ALA A 168 6.00 15.48 -17.01
CA ALA A 168 6.71 16.20 -15.94
C ALA A 168 6.69 17.74 -16.08
N ASP A 169 6.20 18.28 -17.19
CA ASP A 169 6.17 19.72 -17.46
C ASP A 169 4.89 20.42 -16.98
N VAL A 170 3.88 19.68 -16.53
CA VAL A 170 2.62 20.29 -16.04
C VAL A 170 2.85 21.15 -14.78
N GLY A 171 3.96 20.97 -14.05
CA GLY A 171 4.29 21.71 -12.83
C GLY A 171 5.37 22.80 -12.96
N LYS A 172 6.04 22.96 -14.11
CA LYS A 172 7.05 24.01 -14.30
C LYS A 172 6.36 25.32 -14.65
N THR A 173 6.00 26.09 -13.64
CA THR A 173 5.58 27.48 -13.87
C THR A 173 6.83 28.32 -14.19
N GLU A 174 6.77 29.18 -15.21
CA GLU A 174 7.87 30.07 -15.67
C GLU A 174 8.60 30.83 -14.54
N GLN A 175 7.99 30.98 -13.37
CA GLN A 175 8.62 31.59 -12.19
C GLN A 175 9.86 30.84 -11.68
N GLN A 176 9.98 29.51 -11.89
CA GLN A 176 11.20 28.78 -11.55
C GLN A 176 12.33 29.07 -12.54
N GLU A 177 12.04 29.25 -13.84
CA GLU A 177 13.06 29.61 -14.84
C GLU A 177 13.55 31.05 -14.67
N ARG A 178 12.65 31.99 -14.31
CA ARG A 178 13.01 33.40 -14.03
C ARG A 178 13.87 33.58 -12.77
N ARG A 179 13.86 32.62 -11.84
CA ARG A 179 14.74 32.64 -10.65
C ARG A 179 16.18 32.25 -10.96
N ILE A 180 16.42 31.44 -12.01
CA ILE A 180 17.76 30.97 -12.36
C ILE A 180 18.50 31.99 -13.24
N THR A 181 17.77 32.82 -13.99
CA THR A 181 18.32 33.87 -14.87
C THR A 181 18.72 35.16 -14.17
N ARG A 182 18.51 35.30 -12.85
CA ARG A 182 19.15 36.34 -12.04
C ARG A 182 20.36 35.77 -11.30
N LYS A 183 21.42 35.46 -12.03
CA LYS A 183 22.77 35.40 -11.47
C LYS A 183 23.58 36.59 -12.01
N LEU A 184 23.98 37.42 -11.04
CA LEU A 184 25.02 38.46 -10.98
C LEU A 184 25.55 39.01 -12.31
#